data_AF-A0A2N7IIM4-F1
#
_entry.id   AF-A0A2N7IIM4-F1
#
_cell.length_a   1.000
_cell.length_b   1.000
_cell.length_c   1.000
_cell.angle_alpha   90.00
_cell.angle_beta   90.00
_cell.angle_gamma   90.00
#
_symmetry.space_group_name_H-M   'P 1'
#
loop_
_entity.id
_entity.type
_entity.pdbx_description
1 polymer ?
#
loop_
_entity_poly.entity_id
_entity_poly.type
_entity_poly.pdbx_seq_one_letter_code
_entity_poly.pdbx_strand_id
1 'polypeptide(L)'
;MLSSKIFNSLEISKELSSYIEGIDDYDDPYFVILSCESNLDLAVKSMVDVAKMYEDDLYSCEAFELNHSLVLFSISCAMKTINAVSNRVLDSISATGLLVHISVFHHNSLGEALETFKWSTQLLEEVIQESGNKSSIGINDFSDRENWDGIVRYRN
;
A
#
# COMPACT_ATOMS: atom_id res chain seq x y z
N MET A 1 19.08 9.66 5.27
CA MET A 1 18.51 9.30 3.97
C MET A 1 18.27 7.82 3.94
N LEU A 2 17.15 7.41 4.51
CA LEU A 2 16.48 6.21 4.06
C LEU A 2 16.00 6.50 2.64
N SER A 3 16.81 6.10 1.67
CA SER A 3 16.39 6.01 0.28
C SER A 3 15.62 4.71 0.13
N SER A 4 14.41 4.74 -0.45
CA SER A 4 13.77 3.47 -0.82
C SER A 4 14.44 2.91 -2.05
N LYS A 5 15.02 1.71 -1.94
CA LYS A 5 15.60 1.00 -3.09
C LYS A 5 14.50 0.58 -4.05
N ILE A 6 13.36 0.13 -3.50
CA ILE A 6 12.14 -0.15 -4.27
C ILE A 6 11.80 1.07 -5.11
N PHE A 7 11.50 2.22 -4.51
CA PHE A 7 11.11 3.43 -5.26
C PHE A 7 12.15 3.83 -6.32
N ASN A 8 13.43 3.87 -5.95
CA ASN A 8 14.51 4.27 -6.85
C ASN A 8 14.70 3.31 -8.04
N SER A 9 14.18 2.09 -7.96
CA SER A 9 14.21 1.10 -9.04
C SER A 9 12.99 1.11 -9.95
N LEU A 10 11.94 1.85 -9.58
CA LEU A 10 10.70 1.89 -10.35
C LEU A 10 10.83 2.84 -11.54
N GLU A 11 10.27 2.42 -12.67
CA GLU A 11 9.94 3.32 -13.77
C GLU A 11 8.49 3.75 -13.59
N ILE A 12 8.28 4.97 -13.06
CA ILE A 12 6.93 5.49 -12.81
C ILE A 12 6.22 5.71 -14.15
N SER A 13 5.11 5.00 -14.35
CA SER A 13 4.30 5.14 -15.55
C SER A 13 3.68 6.55 -15.64
N LYS A 14 3.39 7.00 -16.87
CA LYS A 14 2.72 8.30 -17.05
C LYS A 14 1.36 8.34 -16.36
N GLU A 15 0.64 7.23 -16.40
CA GLU A 15 -0.66 7.08 -15.75
C GLU A 15 -0.55 7.25 -14.23
N LEU A 16 0.40 6.58 -13.59
CA LEU A 16 0.64 6.74 -12.16
C LEU A 16 1.11 8.15 -11.82
N SER A 17 1.99 8.76 -12.63
CA SER A 17 2.43 10.14 -12.44
C SER A 17 1.25 11.10 -12.48
N SER A 18 0.40 11.00 -13.51
CA SER A 18 -0.78 11.84 -13.65
C SER A 18 -1.81 11.62 -12.54
N TYR A 19 -1.95 10.39 -12.05
CA TYR A 19 -2.81 10.11 -10.90
C TYR A 19 -2.28 10.78 -9.62
N ILE A 20 -0.99 10.59 -9.31
CA ILE A 20 -0.35 11.19 -8.12
C ILE A 20 -0.41 12.73 -8.18
N GLU A 21 -0.19 13.33 -9.36
CA GLU A 21 -0.30 14.78 -9.57
C GLU A 21 -1.74 15.31 -9.44
N GLY A 22 -2.73 14.43 -9.61
CA GLY A 22 -4.16 14.76 -9.54
C GLY A 22 -4.78 14.67 -8.15
N ILE A 23 -4.08 14.10 -7.16
CA ILE A 23 -4.52 14.04 -5.76
C ILE A 23 -4.44 15.45 -5.17
N ASP A 24 -5.57 15.96 -4.67
CA ASP A 24 -5.68 17.32 -4.15
C ASP A 24 -5.82 17.40 -2.62
N ASP A 25 -5.98 18.62 -2.09
CA ASP A 25 -6.01 18.89 -0.64
C ASP A 25 -7.21 18.25 0.10
N TYR A 26 -8.18 17.68 -0.62
CA TYR A 26 -9.33 16.95 -0.07
C TYR A 26 -9.19 15.44 -0.16
N ASP A 27 -8.22 14.93 -0.93
CA ASP A 27 -7.99 13.52 -1.13
C ASP A 27 -7.05 12.95 -0.05
N ASP A 28 -7.48 11.90 0.64
CA ASP A 28 -6.69 11.18 1.64
C ASP A 28 -6.70 9.65 1.43
N PRO A 29 -6.38 9.15 0.22
CA PRO A 29 -6.38 7.71 -0.04
C PRO A 29 -5.33 6.97 0.80
N TYR A 30 -5.59 5.68 1.01
CA TYR A 30 -4.56 4.74 1.44
C TYR A 30 -3.78 4.24 0.24
N PHE A 31 -2.47 4.44 0.26
CA PHE A 31 -1.55 3.80 -0.66
C PHE A 31 -1.17 2.42 -0.12
N VAL A 32 -1.67 1.39 -0.78
CA VAL A 32 -1.44 0.00 -0.45
C VAL A 32 -0.50 -0.61 -1.48
N ILE A 33 0.76 -0.88 -1.12
CA ILE A 33 1.65 -1.63 -2.01
C ILE A 33 1.61 -3.09 -1.62
N LEU A 34 1.26 -3.94 -2.59
CA LEU A 34 1.32 -5.38 -2.48
C LEU A 34 2.53 -5.91 -3.25
N SER A 35 3.33 -6.72 -2.58
CA SER A 35 4.46 -7.46 -3.15
C SER A 35 4.19 -8.95 -3.22
N CYS A 36 4.50 -9.58 -4.35
CA CYS A 36 4.45 -11.03 -4.52
C CYS A 36 5.52 -11.52 -5.51
N GLU A 37 6.36 -12.48 -5.10
CA GLU A 37 7.52 -12.93 -5.90
C GLU A 37 7.19 -13.87 -7.07
N SER A 38 6.10 -14.64 -6.98
CA SER A 38 5.88 -15.79 -7.89
C SER A 38 4.53 -15.80 -8.60
N ASN A 39 3.54 -15.00 -8.16
CA ASN A 39 2.23 -14.93 -8.80
C ASN A 39 1.47 -13.65 -8.42
N LEU A 40 1.92 -12.51 -8.95
CA LEU A 40 1.29 -11.22 -8.69
C LEU A 40 -0.18 -11.20 -9.08
N ASP A 41 -0.55 -11.82 -10.21
CA ASP A 41 -1.94 -11.89 -10.69
C ASP A 41 -2.89 -12.53 -9.66
N LEU A 42 -2.47 -13.62 -9.00
CA LEU A 42 -3.28 -14.26 -7.97
C LEU A 42 -3.41 -13.39 -6.71
N ALA A 43 -2.35 -12.67 -6.36
CA ALA A 43 -2.37 -11.75 -5.22
C ALA A 43 -3.25 -10.52 -5.50
N VAL A 44 -3.14 -9.93 -6.70
CA VAL A 44 -4.02 -8.86 -7.21
C VAL A 44 -5.47 -9.32 -7.22
N LYS A 45 -5.75 -10.51 -7.75
CA LYS A 45 -7.10 -11.08 -7.75
C LYS A 45 -7.64 -11.21 -6.33
N SER A 46 -6.82 -11.67 -5.38
CA SER A 46 -7.21 -11.78 -3.98
C SER A 46 -7.54 -10.41 -3.37
N MET A 47 -6.74 -9.38 -3.67
CA MET A 47 -7.02 -8.00 -3.27
C MET A 47 -8.37 -7.52 -3.82
N VAL A 48 -8.61 -7.71 -5.11
CA VAL A 48 -9.85 -7.30 -5.78
C VAL A 48 -11.06 -8.06 -5.23
N ASP A 49 -10.95 -9.36 -5.03
CA ASP A 49 -12.05 -10.19 -4.52
C ASP A 49 -12.38 -9.82 -3.06
N VAL A 50 -11.38 -9.48 -2.24
CA VAL A 50 -11.62 -8.97 -0.89
C VAL A 50 -12.22 -7.56 -0.92
N ALA A 51 -11.70 -6.66 -1.76
CA ALA A 51 -12.22 -5.28 -1.89
C ALA A 51 -13.72 -5.26 -2.25
N LYS A 52 -14.16 -6.16 -3.15
CA LYS A 52 -15.60 -6.33 -3.48
C LYS A 52 -16.48 -6.71 -2.29
N MET A 53 -15.93 -7.38 -1.27
CA MET A 53 -16.69 -7.71 -0.06
C MET A 53 -17.03 -6.46 0.79
N TYR A 54 -16.34 -5.35 0.52
CA TYR A 54 -16.49 -4.07 1.23
C TYR A 54 -16.89 -2.95 0.25
N GLU A 55 -17.47 -3.27 -0.91
CA GLU A 55 -17.73 -2.27 -1.97
C GLU A 55 -18.56 -1.07 -1.50
N ASP A 56 -19.50 -1.28 -0.59
CA ASP A 56 -20.33 -0.21 0.00
C ASP A 56 -19.54 0.77 0.89
N ASP A 57 -18.38 0.34 1.40
CA ASP A 57 -17.50 1.12 2.28
C ASP A 57 -16.27 1.69 1.55
N LEU A 58 -16.10 1.40 0.25
CA LEU A 58 -15.02 1.90 -0.59
C LEU A 58 -15.51 3.09 -1.43
N TYR A 59 -14.89 4.25 -1.27
CA TYR A 59 -15.20 5.44 -2.07
C TYR A 59 -14.50 5.41 -3.43
N SER A 60 -13.28 4.88 -3.49
CA SER A 60 -12.51 4.67 -4.71
C SER A 60 -11.49 3.55 -4.51
N CYS A 61 -11.10 2.91 -5.61
CA CYS A 61 -10.05 1.89 -5.63
C CYS A 61 -9.41 1.85 -7.01
N GLU A 62 -8.23 2.45 -7.14
CA GLU A 62 -7.43 2.44 -8.37
C GLU A 62 -6.23 1.52 -8.19
N ALA A 63 -5.80 0.85 -9.26
CA ALA A 63 -4.68 -0.09 -9.22
C ALA A 63 -3.65 0.22 -10.31
N PHE A 64 -2.37 0.26 -9.93
CA PHE A 64 -1.25 0.59 -10.80
C PHE A 64 -0.17 -0.49 -10.67
N GLU A 65 0.10 -1.21 -11.75
CA GLU A 65 1.26 -2.10 -11.81
C GLU A 65 2.54 -1.27 -11.72
N LEU A 66 3.40 -1.59 -10.74
CA LEU A 66 4.68 -0.91 -10.56
C LEU A 66 5.80 -1.69 -11.27
N ASN A 67 5.74 -3.02 -11.18
CA ASN A 67 6.56 -3.97 -11.94
C ASN A 67 5.97 -5.40 -11.80
N HIS A 68 6.70 -6.41 -12.30
CA HIS A 68 6.29 -7.82 -12.29
C HIS A 68 6.04 -8.45 -10.90
N SER A 69 6.43 -7.79 -9.81
CA SER A 69 6.24 -8.27 -8.44
C SER A 69 5.57 -7.28 -7.50
N LEU A 70 5.21 -6.09 -7.98
CA LEU A 70 4.67 -4.98 -7.19
C LEU A 70 3.46 -4.33 -7.86
N VAL A 71 2.43 -4.09 -7.08
CA VAL A 71 1.25 -3.31 -7.47
C VAL A 71 0.94 -2.30 -6.37
N LEU A 72 0.58 -1.08 -6.78
CA LEU A 72 0.01 -0.07 -5.90
C LEU A 72 -1.51 -0.09 -6.06
N PHE A 73 -2.23 -0.13 -4.95
CA PHE A 73 -3.64 0.25 -4.88
C PHE A 73 -3.76 1.59 -4.17
N SER A 74 -4.55 2.50 -4.74
CA SER A 74 -4.98 3.73 -4.08
C SER A 74 -6.43 3.58 -3.69
N ILE A 75 -6.70 3.54 -2.38
CA ILE A 75 -8.01 3.18 -1.84
C ILE A 75 -8.52 4.26 -0.90
N SER A 76 -9.60 4.95 -1.26
CA SER A 76 -10.28 5.87 -0.35
C SER A 76 -11.36 5.11 0.42
N CYS A 77 -11.22 5.00 1.74
CA CYS A 77 -12.20 4.39 2.63
C CYS A 77 -11.92 4.79 4.09
N ALA A 78 -12.72 4.32 5.05
CA ALA A 78 -12.42 4.53 6.47
C ALA A 78 -11.30 3.59 6.97
N MET A 79 -10.54 4.02 7.98
CA MET A 79 -9.47 3.22 8.63
C MET A 79 -9.92 1.80 9.01
N LYS A 80 -11.14 1.65 9.55
CA LYS A 80 -11.67 0.33 9.91
C LYS A 80 -11.78 -0.59 8.69
N THR A 81 -12.17 -0.04 7.55
CA THR A 81 -12.35 -0.76 6.29
C THR A 81 -11.00 -1.16 5.70
N ILE A 82 -10.02 -0.24 5.60
CA ILE A 82 -8.71 -0.60 5.05
C ILE A 82 -7.98 -1.65 5.90
N ASN A 83 -8.12 -1.57 7.23
CA ASN A 83 -7.59 -2.59 8.13
C ASN A 83 -8.26 -3.95 7.90
N ALA A 84 -9.59 -3.97 7.72
CA ALA A 84 -10.33 -5.21 7.47
C ALA A 84 -9.99 -5.82 6.10
N VAL A 85 -9.86 -4.99 5.05
CA VAL A 85 -9.44 -5.39 3.71
C VAL A 85 -8.04 -6.00 3.78
N SER A 86 -7.07 -5.26 4.30
CA SER A 86 -5.66 -5.64 4.21
C SER A 86 -5.33 -6.91 5.02
N ASN A 87 -5.91 -7.05 6.21
CA ASN A 87 -5.77 -8.30 6.99
C ASN A 87 -6.43 -9.49 6.29
N ARG A 88 -7.61 -9.30 5.70
CA ARG A 88 -8.32 -10.39 5.00
C ARG A 88 -7.63 -10.81 3.71
N VAL A 89 -6.97 -9.87 3.02
CA VAL A 89 -6.11 -10.17 1.87
C VAL A 89 -4.91 -10.99 2.31
N LEU A 90 -4.24 -10.60 3.41
CA LEU A 90 -3.13 -11.35 3.96
C LEU A 90 -3.55 -12.78 4.34
N ASP A 91 -4.70 -12.95 4.99
CA ASP A 91 -5.25 -14.27 5.36
C ASP A 91 -5.56 -15.12 4.11
N SER A 92 -6.23 -14.52 3.12
CA SER A 92 -6.63 -15.18 1.88
C SER A 92 -5.42 -15.67 1.08
N ILE A 93 -4.38 -14.85 0.99
CA ILE A 93 -3.17 -15.19 0.22
C ILE A 93 -2.26 -16.15 1.01
N SER A 94 -2.20 -16.02 2.33
CA SER A 94 -1.46 -16.97 3.17
C SER A 94 -1.98 -18.40 3.02
N ALA A 95 -3.29 -18.58 2.76
CA ALA A 95 -3.89 -19.88 2.48
C ALA A 95 -3.44 -20.49 1.13
N THR A 96 -2.93 -19.69 0.18
CA THR A 96 -2.44 -20.18 -1.12
C THR A 96 -0.96 -20.54 -1.11
N GLY A 97 -0.26 -20.32 0.02
CA GLY A 97 1.19 -20.56 0.14
C GLY A 97 2.06 -19.54 -0.59
N LEU A 98 1.49 -18.42 -1.07
CA LEU A 98 2.26 -17.32 -1.63
C LEU A 98 2.88 -16.48 -0.51
N LEU A 99 4.11 -16.04 -0.74
CA LEU A 99 4.79 -15.07 0.09
C LEU A 99 4.38 -13.67 -0.37
N VAL A 100 3.68 -12.94 0.50
CA VAL A 100 3.24 -11.57 0.21
C VAL A 100 3.54 -10.60 1.32
N HIS A 101 3.93 -9.40 0.93
CA HIS A 101 4.17 -8.30 1.85
C HIS A 101 3.30 -7.13 1.44
N ILE A 102 2.63 -6.52 2.42
CA ILE A 102 1.71 -5.43 2.19
C ILE A 102 2.17 -4.24 3.02
N SER A 103 2.34 -3.09 2.38
CA SER A 103 2.41 -1.81 3.10
C SER A 103 1.11 -1.05 2.89
N VAL A 104 0.57 -0.46 3.96
CA VAL A 104 -0.61 0.40 3.93
C VAL A 104 -0.19 1.74 4.50
N PHE A 105 -0.23 2.80 3.69
CA PHE A 105 0.17 4.14 4.10
C PHE A 105 -0.96 5.13 3.83
N HIS A 106 -1.45 5.79 4.86
CA HIS A 106 -2.51 6.79 4.72
C HIS A 106 -1.91 8.11 4.19
N HIS A 107 -2.40 8.59 3.04
CA HIS A 107 -2.02 9.90 2.51
C HIS A 107 -2.65 11.02 3.34
N ASN A 108 -1.82 11.94 3.82
CA ASN A 108 -2.31 13.17 4.44
C ASN A 108 -2.63 14.16 3.32
N SER A 109 -3.88 14.60 3.25
CA SER A 109 -4.36 15.49 2.18
C SER A 109 -3.61 16.83 2.11
N LEU A 110 -2.96 17.27 3.19
CA LEU A 110 -2.12 18.48 3.19
C LEU A 110 -0.65 18.20 2.81
N GLY A 111 -0.32 16.95 2.46
CA GLY A 111 1.03 16.48 2.16
C GLY A 111 1.26 16.24 0.67
N GLU A 112 2.50 15.92 0.31
CA GLU A 112 2.84 15.57 -1.07
C GLU A 112 2.54 14.08 -1.32
N ALA A 113 1.65 13.78 -2.26
CA ALA A 113 1.28 12.41 -2.62
C ALA A 113 2.50 11.60 -3.10
N LEU A 114 3.40 12.20 -3.88
CA LEU A 114 4.62 11.52 -4.33
C LEU A 114 5.52 11.07 -3.16
N GLU A 115 5.66 11.90 -2.13
CA GLU A 115 6.41 11.52 -0.93
C GLU A 115 5.67 10.43 -0.14
N THR A 116 4.34 10.46 -0.09
CA THR A 116 3.55 9.36 0.51
C THR A 116 3.78 8.05 -0.23
N PHE A 117 3.80 8.07 -1.56
CA PHE A 117 4.11 6.89 -2.36
C PHE A 117 5.50 6.35 -2.05
N LYS A 118 6.50 7.22 -1.98
CA LYS A 118 7.85 6.84 -1.55
C LYS A 118 7.87 6.29 -0.11
N TRP A 119 7.16 6.87 0.85
CA TRP A 119 7.08 6.32 2.21
C TRP A 119 6.40 4.95 2.26
N SER A 120 5.38 4.72 1.43
CA SER A 120 4.74 3.40 1.32
C SER A 120 5.72 2.32 0.81
N THR A 121 6.65 2.68 -0.07
CA THR A 121 7.74 1.76 -0.49
C THR A 121 8.79 1.54 0.59
N GLN A 122 9.11 2.56 1.41
CA GLN A 122 10.03 2.41 2.55
C GLN A 122 9.43 1.47 3.60
N LEU A 123 8.15 1.66 3.94
CA LEU A 123 7.42 0.77 4.84
C LEU A 123 7.39 -0.67 4.31
N LEU A 124 7.23 -0.86 3.00
CA LEU A 124 7.27 -2.20 2.42
C LEU A 124 8.64 -2.88 2.59
N GLU A 125 9.74 -2.14 2.44
CA GLU A 125 11.09 -2.67 2.67
C GLU A 125 11.30 -3.09 4.12
N GLU A 126 10.80 -2.31 5.07
CA GLU A 126 10.79 -2.64 6.50
C GLU A 126 10.01 -3.94 6.75
N VAL A 127 8.80 -4.03 6.20
CA VAL A 127 7.94 -5.23 6.32
C VAL A 127 8.65 -6.47 5.78
N ILE A 128 9.27 -6.39 4.59
CA ILE A 128 10.02 -7.50 3.99
C ILE A 128 11.22 -7.90 4.86
N GLN A 129 11.95 -6.91 5.39
CA GLN A 129 13.15 -7.17 6.17
C GLN A 129 12.81 -7.84 7.52
N GLU A 130 11.71 -7.43 8.16
CA GLU A 130 11.30 -7.91 9.48
C GLU A 130 10.55 -9.24 9.44
N SER A 131 9.83 -9.52 8.34
CA SER A 131 9.02 -10.73 8.19
C SER A 131 9.82 -12.00 7.88
N GLY A 132 11.00 -11.85 7.27
CA GLY A 132 11.79 -12.96 6.75
C GLY A 132 11.04 -13.72 5.65
N ASN A 133 10.81 -15.02 5.84
CA ASN A 133 10.11 -15.88 4.87
C ASN A 133 8.62 -16.06 5.20
N LYS A 134 7.97 -15.02 5.72
CA LYS A 134 6.54 -15.05 6.09
C LYS A 134 5.81 -13.88 5.48
N SER A 135 4.58 -14.11 5.07
CA SER A 135 3.72 -13.03 4.64
C SER A 135 3.43 -12.09 5.80
N SER A 136 3.44 -10.78 5.55
CA SER A 136 3.29 -9.77 6.60
C SER A 136 2.66 -8.48 6.07
N ILE A 137 2.17 -7.66 7.00
CA ILE A 137 1.59 -6.36 6.73
C ILE A 137 2.18 -5.31 7.65
N GLY A 138 2.49 -4.13 7.10
CA GLY A 138 2.83 -2.92 7.84
C GLY A 138 1.80 -1.84 7.53
N ILE A 139 1.34 -1.14 8.56
CA ILE A 139 0.32 -0.09 8.44
C ILE A 139 0.88 1.19 9.08
N ASN A 140 0.85 2.30 8.33
CA ASN A 140 1.10 3.63 8.84
C ASN A 140 -0.11 4.52 8.55
N ASP A 141 -0.90 4.78 9.58
CA ASP A 141 -2.06 5.65 9.52
C ASP A 141 -1.88 6.81 10.51
N PHE A 142 -1.85 8.05 10.02
CA PHE A 142 -1.69 9.23 10.86
C PHE A 142 -2.92 9.56 11.72
N SER A 143 -4.09 8.96 11.41
CA SER A 143 -5.30 9.08 12.21
C SER A 143 -5.30 8.15 13.42
N ASP A 144 -4.52 7.06 13.39
CA ASP A 144 -4.29 6.17 14.53
C ASP A 144 -3.19 6.73 15.46
N ARG A 145 -3.53 7.79 16.21
CA ARG A 145 -2.58 8.47 17.10
C ARG A 145 -1.97 7.58 18.19
N GLU A 146 -2.56 6.42 18.49
CA GLU A 146 -2.05 5.50 19.51
C GLU A 146 -0.92 4.61 18.97
N ASN A 147 -0.98 4.25 17.68
CA ASN A 147 0.00 3.36 17.02
C ASN A 147 0.79 4.04 15.91
N TRP A 148 0.63 5.36 15.73
CA TRP A 148 1.38 6.10 14.72
C TRP A 148 2.82 6.37 15.16
N ASP A 149 3.74 5.62 14.59
CA ASP A 149 5.19 5.78 14.80
C ASP A 149 5.77 7.12 14.31
N GLY A 150 4.93 7.98 13.69
CA GLY A 150 5.32 9.31 13.24
C GLY A 150 5.96 9.35 11.86
N ILE A 151 5.76 10.47 11.15
CA ILE A 151 6.37 10.73 9.84
C ILE A 151 7.89 10.99 9.92
N VAL A 152 8.42 11.25 11.12
CA VAL A 152 9.83 11.64 11.33
C VAL A 152 10.79 10.55 10.85
N ARG A 153 10.40 9.27 10.94
CA ARG A 153 11.22 8.16 10.46
C ARG A 153 11.35 8.12 8.94
N TYR A 154 10.40 8.69 8.21
CA TYR A 154 10.33 8.66 6.75
C TYR A 154 10.88 9.95 6.07
N ARG A 155 11.08 11.02 6.84
CA ARG A 155 11.57 12.32 6.34
C ARG A 155 13.10 12.43 6.24
N ASN A 156 13.87 11.46 6.72
CA ASN A 156 15.34 11.59 6.91
C ASN A 156 16.20 10.79 5.94
#